data_AF-A0A914Z6A9-F1
#
_entry.id   AF-A0A914Z6A9-F1
#
_cell.length_a   1.000
_cell.length_b   1.000
_cell.length_c   1.000
_cell.angle_alpha   90.00
_cell.angle_beta   90.00
_cell.angle_gamma   90.00
#
_symmetry.space_group_name_H-M   'P 1'
#
loop_
_entity.id
_entity.type
_entity.pdbx_description
1 polymer ?
#
loop_
_entity_poly.entity_id
_entity_poly.type
_entity_poly.pdbx_seq_one_letter_code
_entity_poly.pdbx_strand_id
1 'polypeptide(L)'
;MPKRYKRPFADEESLEPLPKRLAVGTGVSPEPAVVYTDGACSNNGKTTAAAGFGVYWGEGHKDNVSAPVTGEPTNNRAEYEAIQNYLLVLWIIG
;
A
#
# COMPACT_ATOMS: atom_id res chain seq x y z
N MET A 1 1.91 4.37 29.05
CA MET A 1 1.81 4.76 27.62
C MET A 1 2.61 3.75 26.80
N PRO A 2 2.00 3.02 25.83
CA PRO A 2 2.80 2.11 25.02
C PRO A 2 3.77 2.93 24.18
N LYS A 3 5.05 2.53 24.20
CA LYS A 3 6.12 3.18 23.43
C LYS A 3 5.73 3.11 21.95
N ARG A 4 5.69 4.26 21.26
CA ARG A 4 5.50 4.32 19.81
C ARG A 4 6.68 3.60 19.17
N TYR A 5 6.47 2.36 18.73
CA TYR A 5 7.47 1.58 18.01
C TYR A 5 7.68 2.25 16.66
N LYS A 6 8.71 3.10 16.57
CA LYS A 6 9.23 3.58 15.29
C LYS A 6 9.94 2.38 14.68
N ARG A 7 9.30 1.63 13.78
CA ARG A 7 10.07 0.84 12.83
C ARG A 7 10.99 1.84 12.12
N PRO A 8 12.32 1.66 12.14
CA PRO A 8 13.10 2.34 11.12
C PRO A 8 12.47 1.94 9.78
N PHE A 9 12.11 2.92 8.96
CA PHE A 9 11.88 2.63 7.55
C PHE A 9 13.14 1.90 7.11
N ALA A 10 12.97 0.66 6.62
CA ALA A 10 14.09 -0.07 6.05
C ALA A 10 14.69 0.88 5.01
N ASP A 11 15.93 1.26 5.24
CA ASP A 11 16.81 1.81 4.23
C ASP A 11 16.73 0.89 3.00
N GLU A 12 16.63 1.47 1.80
CA GLU A 12 16.51 0.72 0.54
C GLU A 12 17.58 -0.38 0.40
N GLU A 13 18.71 -0.22 1.10
CA GLU A 13 19.84 -1.14 1.15
C GLU A 13 19.58 -2.43 1.96
N SER A 14 18.56 -2.46 2.83
CA SER A 14 18.26 -3.60 3.72
C SER A 14 17.14 -4.53 3.23
N LEU A 15 16.53 -4.25 2.08
CA LEU A 15 15.56 -5.16 1.47
C LEU A 15 16.33 -6.31 0.81
N GLU A 16 16.56 -7.39 1.55
CA GLU A 16 17.09 -8.60 0.94
C GLU A 16 16.19 -9.00 -0.25
N PRO A 17 16.76 -9.27 -1.43
CA PRO A 17 15.97 -9.54 -2.61
C PRO A 17 15.10 -10.76 -2.36
N LEU A 18 13.79 -10.59 -2.58
CA LEU A 18 12.83 -11.69 -2.49
C LEU A 18 13.32 -12.87 -3.35
N PRO A 19 13.16 -14.12 -2.89
CA PRO A 19 13.65 -15.29 -3.62
C PRO A 19 13.08 -15.28 -5.04
N LYS A 20 13.98 -15.35 -6.03
CA LYS A 20 13.66 -15.33 -7.47
C LYS A 20 12.70 -16.50 -7.79
N ARG A 21 11.40 -16.23 -7.85
CA ARG A 21 10.43 -17.16 -8.44
C ARG A 21 10.79 -17.35 -9.93
N LEU A 22 10.67 -18.58 -10.42
CA LEU A 22 11.10 -19.02 -11.75
C LEU A 22 10.74 -17.99 -12.83
N ALA A 23 11.75 -17.53 -13.56
CA ALA A 23 11.60 -16.68 -14.71
C ALA A 23 10.76 -17.39 -15.78
N VAL A 24 9.49 -17.00 -15.91
CA VAL A 24 8.68 -17.29 -17.09
C VAL A 24 9.22 -16.36 -18.19
N GLY A 25 9.69 -16.97 -19.27
CA GLY A 25 10.44 -16.36 -20.37
C GLY A 25 9.69 -15.29 -21.16
N THR A 26 9.45 -14.15 -20.54
CA THR A 26 9.10 -12.88 -21.18
C THR A 26 10.24 -11.91 -20.87
N GLY A 27 10.68 -11.10 -21.84
CA GLY A 27 11.84 -10.20 -21.73
C GLY A 27 11.66 -9.03 -20.75
N VAL A 28 11.01 -9.26 -19.61
CA VAL A 28 10.81 -8.30 -18.53
C VAL A 28 11.97 -8.47 -17.56
N SER A 29 12.74 -7.40 -17.33
CA SER A 29 13.74 -7.37 -16.27
C SER A 29 13.07 -7.72 -14.93
N PRO A 30 13.63 -8.64 -14.12
CA PRO A 30 12.99 -9.18 -12.92
C PRO A 30 12.94 -8.21 -11.73
N GLU A 31 13.01 -6.91 -11.99
CA GLU A 31 12.93 -5.90 -10.94
C GLU A 31 11.51 -5.90 -10.38
N PRO A 32 11.35 -6.04 -9.04
CA PRO A 32 10.03 -5.99 -8.44
C PRO A 32 9.40 -4.61 -8.68
N ALA A 33 8.12 -4.59 -9.05
CA ALA A 33 7.37 -3.34 -9.13
C ALA A 33 7.29 -2.71 -7.73
N VAL A 34 7.74 -1.46 -7.61
CA VAL A 34 7.61 -0.68 -6.36
C VAL A 34 6.25 -0.02 -6.33
N VAL A 35 5.52 -0.22 -5.23
CA VAL A 35 4.18 0.35 -5.03
C VAL A 35 4.09 0.95 -3.64
N TYR A 36 3.50 2.14 -3.56
CA TYR A 36 3.30 2.86 -2.31
C TYR A 36 1.82 2.81 -1.94
N THR A 37 1.54 2.46 -0.70
CA THR A 37 0.19 2.47 -0.13
C THR A 37 0.16 3.39 1.08
N ASP A 38 -0.92 4.14 1.24
CA ASP A 38 -1.13 4.96 2.43
C ASP A 38 -2.62 5.04 2.75
N GLY A 39 -2.94 5.24 4.03
CA GLY A 39 -4.30 5.39 4.51
C GLY A 39 -4.38 6.39 5.64
N ALA A 40 -5.27 7.38 5.50
CA ALA A 40 -5.41 8.45 6.46
C ALA A 40 -6.87 8.62 6.93
N CYS A 41 -7.03 9.06 8.17
CA CYS A 41 -8.33 9.44 8.71
C CYS A 41 -8.29 10.83 9.37
N SER A 42 -9.06 11.75 8.81
CA SER A 42 -9.36 13.05 9.43
C SER A 42 -10.31 12.86 10.59
N ASN A 43 -10.08 13.55 11.72
CA ASN A 43 -10.91 13.43 12.93
C ASN A 43 -11.05 11.99 13.47
N ASN A 44 -10.03 11.15 13.29
CA ASN A 44 -10.06 9.75 13.74
C ASN A 44 -10.55 9.60 15.20
N GLY A 45 -11.50 8.68 15.42
CA GLY A 45 -12.12 8.43 16.72
C GLY A 45 -13.25 9.40 17.11
N LYS A 46 -13.64 10.33 16.23
CA LYS A 46 -14.78 11.24 16.44
C LYS A 46 -15.95 10.88 15.52
N THR A 47 -17.14 11.39 15.85
CA THR A 47 -18.35 11.22 15.02
C THR A 47 -18.25 11.91 13.65
N THR A 48 -17.32 12.86 13.50
CA THR A 48 -17.03 13.57 12.24
C THR A 48 -15.82 12.99 11.50
N ALA A 49 -15.43 11.75 11.82
CA ALA A 49 -14.32 11.09 11.19
C ALA A 49 -14.58 10.83 9.70
N ALA A 50 -13.56 11.02 8.87
CA ALA A 50 -13.57 10.74 7.45
C ALA A 50 -12.24 10.14 7.05
N ALA A 51 -12.27 8.98 6.39
CA ALA A 51 -11.07 8.23 6.05
C ALA A 51 -11.01 7.90 4.56
N GLY A 52 -9.79 7.85 4.03
CA GLY A 52 -9.51 7.49 2.65
C GLY A 52 -8.16 6.79 2.53
N PHE A 53 -8.00 6.05 1.45
CA PHE A 53 -6.78 5.30 1.15
C PHE A 53 -6.30 5.60 -0.26
N GLY A 54 -5.02 5.31 -0.51
CA GLY A 54 -4.42 5.44 -1.82
C GLY A 54 -3.39 4.35 -2.13
N VAL A 55 -3.25 4.09 -3.44
CA VAL A 55 -2.22 3.21 -4.02
C VAL A 55 -1.54 3.98 -5.15
N TYR A 56 -0.21 4.03 -5.13
CA TYR A 56 0.58 4.80 -6.08
C TYR A 56 1.69 3.94 -6.69
N TRP A 57 1.66 3.85 -8.01
CA TRP A 57 2.59 3.08 -8.86
C TRP A 57 3.57 3.99 -9.61
N GLY A 58 3.33 5.30 -9.62
CA GLY A 58 4.11 6.28 -10.38
C GLY A 58 3.24 7.37 -10.99
N GLU A 59 3.89 8.44 -11.49
CA GLU A 59 3.23 9.60 -12.08
C GLU A 59 2.33 9.18 -13.25
N GLY A 60 1.05 9.56 -13.23
CA GLY A 60 0.11 9.27 -14.31
C GLY A 60 -0.22 7.78 -14.52
N HIS A 61 0.21 6.89 -13.62
CA HIS A 61 -0.08 5.46 -13.77
C HIS A 61 -1.58 5.19 -13.67
N LYS A 62 -2.13 4.46 -14.64
CA LYS A 62 -3.58 4.21 -14.77
C LYS A 62 -4.20 3.45 -13.59
N ASP A 63 -3.36 2.70 -12.87
CA ASP A 63 -3.76 1.89 -11.72
C ASP A 63 -3.52 2.60 -10.38
N ASN A 64 -3.21 3.91 -10.39
CA ASN A 64 -3.23 4.73 -9.19
C ASN A 64 -4.67 4.85 -8.65
N VAL A 65 -4.82 4.74 -7.34
CA VAL A 65 -6.12 4.78 -6.66
C VAL A 65 -6.11 5.82 -5.55
N SER A 66 -7.22 6.55 -5.44
CA SER A 66 -7.56 7.38 -4.28
C SER A 66 -9.05 7.23 -4.04
N ALA A 67 -9.43 6.68 -2.88
CA ALA A 67 -10.81 6.32 -2.60
C ALA A 67 -11.16 6.47 -1.11
N PRO A 68 -12.44 6.73 -0.78
CA PRO A 68 -12.91 6.72 0.59
C PRO A 68 -12.91 5.30 1.15
N VAL A 69 -12.67 5.18 2.45
CA VAL A 69 -12.82 3.92 3.19
C VAL A 69 -14.29 3.53 3.29
N THR A 70 -14.57 2.23 3.16
CA THR A 70 -15.92 1.70 3.42
C THR A 70 -16.11 1.36 4.89
N GLY A 71 -17.31 1.59 5.46
CA GLY A 71 -17.57 1.31 6.87
C GLY A 71 -16.97 2.34 7.83
N GLU A 72 -16.48 1.89 9.00
CA GLU A 72 -16.02 2.83 10.04
C GLU A 72 -14.76 3.60 9.64
N PRO A 73 -14.81 4.95 9.57
CA PRO A 73 -13.69 5.75 9.13
C PRO A 73 -12.62 5.86 10.23
N THR A 74 -11.67 4.93 10.23
CA THR A 74 -10.52 4.91 11.15
C THR A 74 -9.21 4.88 10.37
N ASN A 75 -8.13 5.38 10.98
CA ASN A 75 -6.81 5.34 10.35
C ASN A 75 -6.38 3.91 10.01
N ASN A 76 -6.57 2.98 10.96
CA ASN A 76 -6.16 1.59 10.77
C ASN A 76 -6.94 0.90 9.63
N ARG A 77 -8.23 1.22 9.48
CA ARG A 77 -9.01 0.70 8.36
C ARG A 77 -8.52 1.28 7.04
N ALA A 78 -8.20 2.57 6.99
CA ALA A 78 -7.65 3.20 5.80
C ALA A 78 -6.35 2.51 5.33
N GLU A 79 -5.40 2.28 6.24
CA GLU A 79 -4.15 1.59 5.95
C GLU A 79 -4.39 0.16 5.46
N TYR A 80 -5.34 -0.54 6.07
CA TYR A 80 -5.69 -1.91 5.67
C TYR A 80 -6.37 -1.96 4.29
N GLU A 81 -7.30 -1.06 4.00
CA GLU A 81 -7.97 -1.00 2.70
C GLU A 81 -7.00 -0.61 1.57
N ALA A 82 -5.98 0.22 1.86
CA ALA A 82 -4.89 0.50 0.92
C ALA A 82 -4.16 -0.78 0.48
N ILE A 83 -3.81 -1.64 1.44
CA ILE A 83 -3.13 -2.92 1.19
C ILE A 83 -4.05 -3.89 0.44
N GLN A 84 -5.32 -4.01 0.84
CA GLN A 84 -6.28 -4.88 0.16
C GLN A 84 -6.46 -4.48 -1.31
N ASN A 85 -6.54 -3.17 -1.58
CA ASN A 85 -6.67 -2.67 -2.94
C ASN A 85 -5.41 -2.96 -3.78
N TYR A 86 -4.22 -2.73 -3.23
CA TYR A 86 -2.96 -3.11 -3.87
C TYR A 86 -2.91 -4.59 -4.26
N LEU A 87 -3.27 -5.49 -3.32
CA LEU A 87 -3.28 -6.94 -3.58
C LEU A 87 -4.28 -7.34 -4.67
N LEU A 88 -5.44 -6.68 -4.73
CA LEU A 88 -6.43 -6.90 -5.78
C LEU A 88 -5.90 -6.49 -7.15
N VAL A 89 -5.26 -5.32 -7.25
CA VAL A 89 -4.67 -4.81 -8.50
C VAL A 89 -3.59 -5.77 -8.99
N LEU A 90 -2.68 -6.23 -8.12
CA LEU A 90 -1.68 -7.23 -8.49
C LEU A 90 -2.27 -8.56 -8.97
N TRP A 91 -3.32 -9.04 -8.29
CA TRP A 91 -3.93 -10.33 -8.63
C TRP A 91 -4.66 -10.32 -9.97
N ILE A 92 -5.20 -9.17 -10.39
CA ILE A 92 -5.90 -9.02 -11.68
C ILE A 92 -4.90 -8.85 -12.85
N ILE A 93 -3.73 -8.26 -12.58
CA ILE A 93 -2.73 -7.96 -13.63
C ILE A 93 -1.76 -9.16 -13.84
N GLY A 94 -1.79 -10.17 -12.96
CA GLY A 94 -0.98 -11.39 -13.01
C GLY A 94 -1.51 -12.49 -13.92
#